data_AF-A0A932QVF9-F1
#
_entry.id   AF-A0A932QVF9-F1
#
_cell.length_a   1.000
_cell.length_b   1.000
_cell.length_c   1.000
_cell.angle_alpha   90.00
_cell.angle_beta   90.00
_cell.angle_gamma   90.00
#
_symmetry.space_group_name_H-M   'P 1'
#
loop_
_entity.id
_entity.type
_entity.pdbx_description
1 polymer ?
#
loop_
_entity_poly.entity_id
_entity_poly.type
_entity_poly.pdbx_seq_one_letter_code
_entity_poly.pdbx_strand_id
1 'polypeptide(L)'
;MKDPYLKPVIFGGLFITMLSVVFAPGIFLWAIVGGYITVRLAKKLTKETIPLLEGLLLGLFSGVIGGTCLDVLTVISFKSPENQQLLIRTLEKNWPREIHPPANFHDILPSIFVTTCIFVVLISILFASIGGYIGTVISKQTKKIDS
;
A
#
# COMPACT_ATOMS: atom_id res chain seq x y z
N MET A 1 -13.47 -12.05 18.76
CA MET A 1 -13.42 -10.90 17.83
C MET A 1 -14.18 -11.30 16.56
N LYS A 2 -15.39 -10.73 16.34
CA LYS A 2 -16.38 -11.18 15.33
C LYS A 2 -16.71 -10.07 14.32
N ASP A 3 -15.76 -9.19 13.98
CA ASP A 3 -16.00 -8.20 12.92
C ASP A 3 -15.86 -8.85 11.53
N PRO A 4 -16.95 -8.90 10.73
CA PRO A 4 -16.94 -9.56 9.42
C PRO A 4 -16.06 -8.83 8.39
N TYR A 5 -15.69 -7.58 8.67
CA TYR A 5 -14.92 -6.70 7.78
C TYR A 5 -13.40 -6.78 7.99
N LEU A 6 -12.93 -7.28 9.13
CA LEU A 6 -11.50 -7.27 9.46
C LEU A 6 -10.69 -8.22 8.57
N LYS A 7 -11.22 -9.42 8.29
CA LYS A 7 -10.56 -10.42 7.43
C LYS A 7 -10.33 -9.89 6.00
N PRO A 8 -11.33 -9.33 5.30
CA PRO A 8 -11.15 -8.70 4.00
C PRO A 8 -10.04 -7.66 3.95
N VAL A 9 -9.98 -6.80 4.98
CA VAL A 9 -9.03 -5.69 5.04
C VAL A 9 -7.60 -6.22 5.19
N ILE A 10 -7.40 -7.19 6.09
CA ILE A 10 -6.10 -7.84 6.28
C ILE A 10 -5.63 -8.53 5.00
N PHE A 11 -6.51 -9.28 4.32
CA PHE A 11 -6.16 -9.95 3.07
C PHE A 11 -5.83 -8.97 1.95
N GLY A 12 -6.57 -7.87 1.82
CA GLY A 12 -6.25 -6.83 0.85
C GLY A 12 -4.91 -6.16 1.13
N GLY A 13 -4.64 -5.80 2.38
CA GLY A 13 -3.36 -5.21 2.78
C GLY A 13 -2.17 -6.15 2.53
N LEU A 14 -2.31 -7.44 2.87
CA LEU A 14 -1.30 -8.45 2.57
C LEU A 14 -1.04 -8.60 1.06
N PHE A 15 -2.09 -8.56 0.25
CA PHE A 15 -1.97 -8.66 -1.20
C PHE A 15 -1.23 -7.46 -1.80
N ILE A 16 -1.54 -6.24 -1.33
CA ILE A 16 -0.82 -5.02 -1.69
C ILE A 16 0.67 -5.18 -1.34
N THR A 17 0.96 -5.62 -0.11
CA THR A 17 2.33 -5.79 0.38
C THR A 17 3.10 -6.79 -0.49
N MET A 18 2.55 -7.99 -0.68
CA MET A 18 3.22 -9.07 -1.39
C MET A 18 3.55 -8.67 -2.84
N LEU A 19 2.62 -8.01 -3.53
CA LEU A 19 2.83 -7.62 -4.92
C LEU A 19 3.73 -6.39 -5.08
N SER A 20 3.71 -5.49 -4.11
CA SER A 20 4.58 -4.31 -4.10
C SER A 20 6.04 -4.68 -3.86
N VAL A 21 6.30 -5.74 -3.07
CA VAL A 21 7.65 -6.27 -2.88
C VAL A 21 8.20 -6.87 -4.18
N VAL A 22 7.36 -7.52 -4.99
CA VAL A 22 7.78 -8.15 -6.25
C VAL A 22 7.89 -7.13 -7.40
N PHE A 23 7.00 -6.13 -7.45
CA PHE A 23 6.94 -5.15 -8.53
C PHE A 23 6.80 -3.71 -7.97
N ALA A 24 7.93 -3.13 -7.57
CA ALA A 24 8.00 -1.76 -7.03
C ALA A 24 7.37 -0.66 -7.94
N PRO A 25 7.50 -0.68 -9.28
CA PRO A 25 6.83 0.31 -10.14
C PRO A 25 5.30 0.19 -10.19
N GLY A 26 4.74 -0.90 -9.65
CA GLY A 26 3.32 -1.21 -9.68
C GLY A 26 2.56 -0.84 -8.41
N ILE A 27 3.19 -0.18 -7.43
CA ILE A 27 2.63 0.01 -6.08
C ILE A 27 1.22 0.62 -6.08
N PHE A 28 0.97 1.59 -6.97
CA PHE A 28 -0.33 2.25 -7.14
C PHE A 28 -1.36 1.31 -7.76
N LEU A 29 -0.94 0.51 -8.75
CA LEU A 29 -1.81 -0.44 -9.44
C LEU A 29 -2.21 -1.58 -8.49
N TRP A 30 -1.27 -2.05 -7.67
CA TRP A 30 -1.52 -3.05 -6.65
C TRP A 30 -2.36 -2.52 -5.49
N ALA A 31 -2.18 -1.26 -5.09
CA ALA A 31 -3.06 -0.61 -4.12
C ALA A 31 -4.52 -0.58 -4.61
N ILE A 32 -4.76 -0.20 -5.87
CA ILE A 32 -6.10 -0.25 -6.49
C ILE A 32 -6.65 -1.69 -6.47
N VAL A 33 -5.87 -2.66 -6.93
CA VAL A 33 -6.30 -4.06 -6.99
C VAL A 33 -6.59 -4.61 -5.59
N GLY A 34 -5.76 -4.29 -4.60
CA GLY A 34 -5.94 -4.68 -3.21
C GLY A 34 -7.23 -4.11 -2.63
N GLY A 35 -7.48 -2.81 -2.78
CA GLY A 35 -8.72 -2.18 -2.36
C GLY A 35 -9.96 -2.79 -3.03
N TYR A 36 -9.86 -3.10 -4.33
CA TYR A 36 -10.93 -3.79 -5.06
C TYR A 36 -11.21 -5.19 -4.49
N ILE A 37 -10.15 -5.98 -4.24
CA ILE A 37 -10.27 -7.33 -3.67
C ILE A 37 -10.89 -7.28 -2.28
N THR A 38 -10.49 -6.34 -1.42
CA THR A 38 -11.07 -6.18 -0.08
C THR A 38 -12.58 -6.02 -0.14
N VAL A 39 -13.08 -5.10 -0.97
CA VAL A 39 -14.53 -4.86 -1.10
C VAL A 39 -15.24 -6.08 -1.67
N ARG A 40 -14.64 -6.76 -2.65
CA ARG A 40 -15.20 -7.98 -3.23
C ARG A 40 -15.27 -9.12 -2.22
N LEU A 41 -14.26 -9.26 -1.35
CA LEU A 41 -14.23 -10.27 -0.30
C LEU A 41 -15.24 -9.94 0.80
N ALA A 42 -15.32 -8.68 1.22
CA ALA A 42 -16.30 -8.21 2.19
C ALA A 42 -17.73 -8.50 1.72
N LYS A 43 -18.05 -8.20 0.45
CA LYS A 43 -19.36 -8.49 -0.13
C LYS A 43 -19.69 -9.99 -0.13
N LYS A 44 -18.71 -10.86 -0.44
CA LYS A 44 -18.90 -12.32 -0.38
C LYS A 44 -19.19 -12.81 1.04
N LEU A 45 -18.61 -12.17 2.04
CA LEU A 45 -18.75 -12.53 3.46
C LEU A 45 -20.07 -12.05 4.06
N THR A 46 -20.47 -10.81 3.81
CA THR A 46 -21.68 -10.22 4.43
C THR A 46 -22.96 -10.48 3.65
N LYS A 47 -22.88 -10.84 2.35
CA LYS A 47 -24.04 -11.00 1.42
C LYS A 47 -24.95 -9.77 1.29
N GLU A 48 -24.59 -8.65 1.91
CA GLU A 48 -25.33 -7.40 1.90
C GLU A 48 -24.76 -6.42 0.88
N THR A 49 -25.59 -5.43 0.49
CA THR A 49 -25.16 -4.33 -0.37
C THR A 49 -24.34 -3.34 0.45
N ILE A 50 -23.01 -3.40 0.29
CA ILE A 50 -22.09 -2.48 0.94
C ILE A 50 -22.33 -1.06 0.37
N PRO A 51 -22.67 -0.06 1.22
CA PRO A 51 -22.78 1.32 0.80
C PRO A 51 -21.42 1.87 0.36
N LEU A 52 -21.47 2.93 -0.46
CA LEU A 52 -20.30 3.44 -1.14
C LEU A 52 -19.24 3.98 -0.17
N LEU A 53 -19.68 4.57 0.94
CA LEU A 53 -18.83 5.04 2.03
C LEU A 53 -18.08 3.89 2.72
N GLU A 54 -18.75 2.78 3.01
CA GLU A 54 -18.14 1.62 3.66
C GLU A 54 -17.08 0.96 2.79
N GLY A 55 -17.31 0.83 1.48
CA GLY A 55 -16.29 0.28 0.59
C GLY A 55 -15.06 1.17 0.41
N LEU A 56 -15.24 2.49 0.48
CA LEU A 56 -14.11 3.43 0.50
C LEU A 56 -13.32 3.32 1.80
N LEU A 57 -14.01 3.16 2.93
CA LEU A 57 -13.41 2.90 4.24
C LEU A 57 -12.61 1.59 4.26
N LEU A 58 -13.18 0.53 3.70
CA LEU A 58 -12.53 -0.78 3.56
C LEU A 58 -11.25 -0.69 2.72
N GLY A 59 -11.31 0.03 1.60
CA GLY A 59 -10.14 0.33 0.76
C GLY A 59 -9.08 1.12 1.53
N LEU A 60 -9.48 2.16 2.27
CA LEU A 60 -8.59 2.97 3.09
C LEU A 60 -7.85 2.10 4.12
N PHE A 61 -8.58 1.31 4.91
CA PHE A 61 -7.96 0.44 5.91
C PHE A 61 -7.06 -0.62 5.28
N SER A 62 -7.43 -1.15 4.12
CA SER A 62 -6.58 -2.09 3.38
C SER A 62 -5.27 -1.42 2.95
N GLY A 63 -5.34 -0.16 2.49
CA GLY A 63 -4.17 0.64 2.11
C GLY A 63 -3.27 0.94 3.31
N VAL A 64 -3.85 1.27 4.47
CA VAL A 64 -3.07 1.48 5.72
C VAL A 64 -2.31 0.21 6.09
N ILE A 65 -2.99 -0.95 6.14
CA ILE A 65 -2.34 -2.23 6.47
C ILE A 65 -1.25 -2.56 5.44
N GLY A 66 -1.55 -2.42 4.14
CA GLY A 66 -0.58 -2.71 3.08
C GLY A 66 0.65 -1.82 3.12
N GLY A 67 0.47 -0.50 3.27
CA GLY A 67 1.58 0.45 3.40
C GLY A 67 2.41 0.19 4.65
N THR A 68 1.76 -0.09 5.79
CA THR A 68 2.45 -0.36 7.06
C THR A 68 3.26 -1.65 6.99
N CYS A 69 2.69 -2.72 6.42
CA CYS A 69 3.40 -3.98 6.24
C CYS A 69 4.61 -3.82 5.31
N LEU A 70 4.46 -3.06 4.21
CA LEU A 70 5.56 -2.76 3.32
C LEU A 70 6.66 -1.96 4.02
N ASP A 71 6.30 -0.94 4.81
CA ASP A 71 7.26 -0.17 5.61
C ASP A 71 8.03 -1.05 6.58
N VAL A 72 7.34 -1.95 7.31
CA VAL A 72 7.98 -2.90 8.24
C VAL A 72 8.98 -3.80 7.51
N LEU A 73 8.60 -4.36 6.36
CA LEU A 73 9.51 -5.17 5.55
C LEU A 73 10.71 -4.36 5.04
N THR A 74 10.49 -3.10 4.70
CA THR A 74 11.55 -2.22 4.24
C THR A 74 12.51 -1.88 5.38
N VAL A 75 12.01 -1.57 6.58
CA VAL A 75 12.83 -1.36 7.79
C VAL A 75 13.68 -2.60 8.10
N ILE A 76 13.09 -3.80 8.04
CA ILE A 76 13.82 -5.05 8.28
C ILE A 76 14.93 -5.22 7.24
N SER A 77 14.64 -4.94 5.96
CA SER A 77 15.62 -5.02 4.88
C SER A 77 16.78 -4.03 5.08
N PHE A 78 16.49 -2.83 5.59
CA PHE A 78 17.49 -1.80 5.89
C PHE A 78 18.32 -2.04 7.15
N LYS A 79 17.95 -2.98 8.02
CA LYS A 79 18.84 -3.41 9.10
C LYS A 79 20.03 -4.23 8.60
N SER A 80 19.98 -4.75 7.37
CA SER A 80 21.13 -5.45 6.78
C SER A 80 22.21 -4.44 6.35
N PRO A 81 23.47 -4.60 6.81
CA PRO A 81 24.56 -3.70 6.44
C PRO A 81 24.87 -3.73 4.93
N GLU A 82 24.63 -4.86 4.26
CA GLU A 82 24.81 -4.99 2.80
C GLU A 82 23.84 -4.09 2.03
N ASN A 83 22.58 -4.07 2.45
CA ASN A 83 21.54 -3.24 1.83
C ASN A 83 21.80 -1.75 2.06
N GLN A 84 22.28 -1.38 3.24
CA GLN A 84 22.68 0.00 3.54
C GLN A 84 23.81 0.46 2.61
N GLN A 85 24.86 -0.34 2.44
CA GLN A 85 25.98 0.00 1.56
C GLN A 85 25.56 0.14 0.09
N LEU A 86 24.67 -0.73 -0.38
CA LEU A 86 24.14 -0.67 -1.74
C LEU A 86 23.32 0.62 -1.96
N LEU A 87 22.52 1.01 -0.97
CA LEU A 87 21.75 2.26 -1.03
C LEU A 87 22.66 3.49 -1.03
N ILE A 88 23.69 3.52 -0.17
CA ILE A 88 24.67 4.61 -0.10
C ILE A 88 25.35 4.80 -1.44
N ARG A 89 25.88 3.72 -2.03
CA ARG A 89 26.51 3.77 -3.36
C ARG A 89 25.56 4.29 -4.45
N THR A 90 24.28 3.95 -4.34
CA THR A 90 23.25 4.41 -5.27
C THR A 90 22.94 5.89 -5.06
N LEU A 91 22.85 6.35 -3.82
CA LEU A 91 22.67 7.74 -3.44
C LEU A 91 23.85 8.60 -3.90
N GLU A 92 25.09 8.16 -3.62
CA GLU A 92 26.32 8.83 -4.06
C GLU A 92 26.35 8.97 -5.59
N LYS A 93 25.97 7.92 -6.32
CA LYS A 93 25.94 7.93 -7.79
C LYS A 93 24.88 8.86 -8.39
N ASN A 94 23.73 9.00 -7.72
CA ASN A 94 22.60 9.79 -8.21
C ASN A 94 22.44 11.14 -7.49
N TRP A 95 23.38 11.52 -6.63
CA TRP A 95 23.27 12.75 -5.86
C TRP A 95 23.27 13.97 -6.80
N PRO A 96 22.36 14.93 -6.62
CA PRO A 96 22.30 16.12 -7.46
C PRO A 96 23.63 16.89 -7.40
N ARG A 97 24.23 17.16 -8.57
CA ARG A 97 25.51 17.87 -8.65
C ARG A 97 25.44 19.31 -8.12
N GLU A 98 24.24 19.88 -8.07
CA GLU A 98 23.96 21.24 -7.62
C GLU A 98 23.88 21.37 -6.09
N ILE A 99 23.76 20.24 -5.38
CA ILE A 99 23.62 20.21 -3.92
C ILE A 99 24.92 19.68 -3.33
N HIS A 100 25.49 20.43 -2.37
CA HIS A 100 26.66 19.96 -1.64
C HIS A 100 26.37 18.60 -1.00
N PRO A 101 27.15 17.55 -1.32
CA PRO A 101 26.93 16.24 -0.73
C PRO A 101 27.13 16.32 0.79
N PRO A 102 26.31 15.60 1.57
CA PRO A 102 26.50 15.54 3.01
C PRO A 102 27.85 14.93 3.36
N ALA A 103 28.44 15.36 4.48
CA ALA A 103 29.72 14.83 4.96
C ALA A 103 29.68 13.32 5.21
N ASN A 104 28.48 12.78 5.53
CA ASN A 104 28.25 11.36 5.70
C ASN A 104 26.84 10.98 5.22
N PHE A 105 26.77 10.13 4.19
CA PHE A 105 25.49 9.64 3.67
C PHE A 105 24.73 8.76 4.68
N HIS A 106 25.42 8.15 5.64
CA HIS A 106 24.76 7.37 6.70
C HIS A 106 23.82 8.20 7.57
N ASP A 107 24.11 9.49 7.76
CA ASP A 107 23.34 10.34 8.68
C ASP A 107 22.02 10.81 8.05
N ILE A 108 21.96 10.90 6.71
CA ILE A 108 20.76 11.30 5.96
C ILE A 108 19.84 10.12 5.60
N LEU A 109 20.38 8.90 5.62
CA LEU A 109 19.65 7.68 5.25
C LEU A 109 18.33 7.49 6.04
N PRO A 110 18.31 7.67 7.38
CA PRO A 110 17.07 7.58 8.15
C PRO A 110 16.02 8.61 7.71
N SER A 111 16.43 9.84 7.38
CA SER A 111 15.51 10.90 6.96
C SER A 111 14.89 10.63 5.58
N ILE A 112 15.71 10.21 4.62
CA ILE A 112 15.26 9.81 3.27
C ILE A 112 14.32 8.61 3.36
N PHE A 113 14.63 7.67 4.24
CA PHE A 113 13.81 6.50 4.46
C PHE A 113 12.43 6.87 5.03
N VAL A 114 12.39 7.64 6.11
CA VAL A 114 11.14 8.08 6.75
C VAL A 114 10.26 8.86 5.78
N THR A 115 10.85 9.78 5.02
CA THR A 115 10.10 10.54 4.00
C THR A 115 9.53 9.62 2.92
N THR A 116 10.32 8.68 2.41
CA THR A 116 9.86 7.70 1.42
C THR A 116 8.72 6.82 1.95
N CYS A 117 8.84 6.29 3.17
CA CYS A 117 7.79 5.51 3.83
C CYS A 117 6.48 6.28 3.95
N ILE A 118 6.53 7.53 4.44
CA ILE A 118 5.35 8.39 4.56
C ILE A 118 4.67 8.57 3.19
N PHE A 119 5.45 8.84 2.14
CA PHE A 119 4.91 8.96 0.78
C PHE A 119 4.28 7.66 0.29
N VAL A 120 4.93 6.52 0.50
CA VAL A 120 4.43 5.20 0.08
C VAL A 120 3.13 4.85 0.80
N VAL A 121 3.02 5.12 2.10
CA VAL A 121 1.78 4.91 2.86
C VAL A 121 0.66 5.82 2.35
N LEU A 122 0.92 7.10 2.16
CA LEU A 122 -0.08 8.05 1.66
C LEU A 122 -0.60 7.65 0.27
N ILE A 123 0.31 7.29 -0.64
CA ILE A 123 -0.04 6.79 -1.97
C ILE A 123 -0.86 5.51 -1.85
N SER A 124 -0.42 4.54 -1.04
CA SER A 124 -1.12 3.27 -0.86
C SER A 124 -2.54 3.47 -0.34
N ILE A 125 -2.75 4.41 0.60
CA ILE A 125 -4.06 4.76 1.12
C ILE A 125 -4.95 5.35 0.02
N LEU A 126 -4.48 6.37 -0.70
CA LEU A 126 -5.24 7.05 -1.74
C LEU A 126 -5.68 6.07 -2.85
N PHE A 127 -4.74 5.28 -3.34
CA PHE A 127 -5.01 4.33 -4.43
C PHE A 127 -5.85 3.13 -3.97
N ALA A 128 -5.69 2.65 -2.74
CA ALA A 128 -6.54 1.60 -2.21
C ALA A 128 -7.98 2.09 -1.96
N SER A 129 -8.19 3.34 -1.56
CA SER A 129 -9.52 3.95 -1.49
C SER A 129 -10.19 4.05 -2.88
N ILE A 130 -9.43 4.41 -3.91
CA ILE A 130 -9.92 4.38 -5.32
C ILE A 130 -10.31 2.96 -5.72
N GLY A 131 -9.46 1.97 -5.41
CA GLY A 131 -9.75 0.55 -5.62
C GLY A 131 -11.03 0.08 -4.93
N GLY A 132 -11.22 0.49 -3.68
CA GLY A 132 -12.43 0.20 -2.90
C GLY A 132 -13.67 0.84 -3.53
N TYR A 133 -13.58 2.09 -3.96
CA TYR A 133 -14.65 2.78 -4.69
C TYR A 133 -15.05 2.01 -5.95
N ILE A 134 -14.09 1.66 -6.81
CA ILE A 134 -14.32 0.88 -8.03
C ILE A 134 -14.98 -0.46 -7.70
N GLY A 135 -14.49 -1.14 -6.66
CA GLY A 135 -15.06 -2.39 -6.16
C GLY A 135 -16.54 -2.28 -5.78
N THR A 136 -16.96 -1.18 -5.14
CA THR A 136 -18.38 -0.96 -4.81
C THR A 136 -19.24 -0.66 -6.02
N VAL A 137 -18.76 0.17 -6.95
CA VAL A 137 -19.54 0.61 -8.12
C VAL A 137 -19.80 -0.54 -9.06
N ILE A 138 -18.76 -1.29 -9.43
CA ILE A 138 -18.89 -2.50 -10.27
C ILE A 138 -19.84 -3.49 -9.60
N SER A 139 -19.71 -3.68 -8.29
CA SER A 139 -20.56 -4.58 -7.52
C SER A 139 -22.04 -4.18 -7.48
N LYS A 140 -22.36 -2.88 -7.59
CA LYS A 140 -23.74 -2.38 -7.70
C LYS A 140 -24.32 -2.65 -9.09
N GLN A 141 -23.51 -2.52 -10.14
CA GLN A 141 -23.95 -2.77 -11.51
C GLN A 141 -24.29 -4.25 -11.75
N THR A 142 -23.51 -5.19 -11.21
CA THR A 142 -23.83 -6.64 -11.35
C THR A 142 -25.19 -6.99 -10.75
N LYS A 143 -25.55 -6.42 -9.59
CA LYS A 143 -26.84 -6.72 -8.93
C LYS A 143 -28.06 -6.21 -9.73
N LYS A 144 -27.87 -5.21 -10.61
CA LYS A 144 -28.93 -4.63 -11.44
C LYS A 144 -29.15 -5.39 -12.76
N ILE A 145 -28.21 -6.27 -13.12
CA ILE A 145 -28.28 -7.10 -14.33
C ILE A 145 -28.96 -8.45 -14.02
N ASP A 146 -28.84 -8.93 -12.78
CA ASP A 146 -29.44 -10.19 -12.31
C ASP A 146 -30.86 -10.01 -11.71
N SER A 147 -31.48 -8.82 -11.84
CA SER A 147 -32.84 -8.51 -11.39
C SER A 147 -33.76 -8.19 -12.57
#